data_AF-A0A0G3HIF9-F1
#
_entry.id   AF-A0A0G3HIF9-F1
#
_cell.length_a   1.000
_cell.length_b   1.000
_cell.length_c   1.000
_cell.angle_alpha   90.00
_cell.angle_beta   90.00
_cell.angle_gamma   90.00
#
_symmetry.space_group_name_H-M   'P 1'
#
loop_
_entity.id
_entity.type
_entity.pdbx_description
1 polymer ?
#
loop_
_entity_poly.entity_id
_entity_poly.type
_entity_poly.pdbx_seq_one_letter_code
_entity_poly.pdbx_strand_id
1 'polypeptide(L)'
;MSDETTATPTPAEEPETAADAAAEAKGGELTLEDYKAELAKVRKEAAKYRTERNELRGDAEKYRQAREDEKTDLEKTVEKLAASEARIKALEADKQRLLVVSRFGIAEDNLDLLGDDPEKFEANAEKIAALQQAQAKRHGPPSEVPLESLHSGASDGPEDKDDSFPEDWPVNGPFA
;
A
#
# COMPACT_ATOMS: atom_id res chain seq x y z
N MET A 1 8.35 21.36 -32.05
CA MET A 1 9.66 20.70 -31.88
C MET A 1 9.49 19.32 -32.49
N SER A 2 9.87 19.20 -33.76
CA SER A 2 9.75 17.97 -34.54
C SER A 2 11.12 17.33 -34.50
N ASP A 3 11.26 16.20 -33.81
CA ASP A 3 12.50 15.42 -33.86
C ASP A 3 12.41 14.41 -34.99
N GLU A 4 13.21 14.68 -36.02
CA GLU A 4 13.43 13.83 -37.19
C GLU A 4 14.17 12.56 -36.80
N THR A 5 13.57 11.43 -37.16
CA THR A 5 14.24 10.12 -37.30
C THR A 5 15.37 10.22 -38.32
N THR A 6 16.62 10.36 -37.86
CA THR A 6 17.80 10.10 -38.69
C THR A 6 18.31 8.69 -38.40
N ALA A 7 17.93 7.77 -39.28
CA ALA A 7 18.55 6.46 -39.41
C ALA A 7 19.89 6.63 -40.14
N THR A 8 21.01 6.43 -39.42
CA THR A 8 22.33 6.28 -40.02
C THR A 8 22.49 4.84 -40.52
N PRO A 9 22.64 4.59 -41.83
CA PRO A 9 23.06 3.26 -42.30
C PRO A 9 24.56 3.12 -42.02
N THR A 10 24.91 2.24 -41.09
CA THR A 10 26.28 1.78 -40.88
C THR A 10 26.62 0.78 -41.98
N PRO A 11 27.66 0.99 -42.80
CA PRO A 11 28.13 0.00 -43.76
C PRO A 11 28.60 -1.26 -43.04
N ALA A 12 28.09 -2.41 -43.48
CA ALA A 12 28.60 -3.72 -43.11
C ALA A 12 30.02 -3.87 -43.67
N GLU A 13 31.02 -3.80 -42.79
CA GLU A 13 32.40 -4.17 -43.07
C GLU A 13 32.50 -5.69 -42.86
N GLU A 14 32.51 -6.44 -43.96
CA GLU A 14 32.93 -7.83 -44.00
C GLU A 14 34.39 -7.92 -43.54
N PRO A 15 34.75 -8.67 -42.48
CA PRO A 15 36.12 -9.10 -42.34
C PRO A 15 36.35 -10.29 -43.29
N GLU A 16 36.90 -9.97 -44.45
CA GLU A 16 37.75 -10.89 -45.22
C GLU A 16 38.81 -11.48 -44.30
N THR A 17 38.64 -12.73 -43.85
CA THR A 17 39.74 -13.61 -43.42
C THR A 17 39.35 -15.07 -43.64
N ALA A 18 38.88 -15.40 -44.84
CA ALA A 18 38.85 -16.76 -45.36
C ALA A 18 40.21 -17.13 -46.01
N ALA A 19 41.31 -16.70 -45.42
CA ALA A 19 42.65 -16.86 -45.96
C ALA A 19 43.67 -17.29 -44.89
N ASP A 20 43.31 -18.22 -44.00
CA ASP A 20 44.31 -18.98 -43.23
C ASP A 20 43.83 -20.37 -42.76
N ALA A 21 42.98 -21.03 -43.55
CA ALA A 21 42.57 -22.43 -43.31
C ALA A 21 43.03 -23.37 -44.42
N ALA A 22 44.14 -23.02 -45.07
CA ALA A 22 44.80 -23.84 -46.09
C ALA A 22 46.31 -23.91 -45.83
N ALA A 23 46.70 -24.19 -44.58
CA ALA A 23 48.07 -24.57 -44.25
C ALA A 23 48.06 -26.01 -43.70
N GLU A 24 48.56 -26.91 -44.55
CA GLU A 24 49.09 -28.24 -44.24
C GLU A 24 48.12 -29.37 -43.88
N ALA A 25 47.40 -29.87 -44.89
CA ALA A 25 47.28 -31.32 -45.06
C ALA A 25 48.58 -31.87 -45.68
N LYS A 26 49.69 -31.86 -44.92
CA LYS A 26 50.88 -32.62 -45.29
C LYS A 26 50.68 -34.06 -44.87
N GLY A 27 50.24 -34.89 -45.81
CA GLY A 27 50.32 -36.35 -45.72
C GLY A 27 51.78 -36.83 -45.80
N GLY A 28 52.60 -36.46 -44.81
CA GLY A 28 53.85 -37.13 -44.51
C GLY A 28 53.64 -37.96 -43.24
N GLU A 29 54.14 -39.20 -43.20
CA GLU A 29 54.14 -40.01 -41.98
C GLU A 29 54.81 -39.19 -40.86
N LEU A 30 54.01 -38.70 -39.90
CA LEU A 30 54.51 -38.01 -38.72
C LEU A 30 55.49 -38.95 -38.02
N THR A 31 56.67 -38.43 -37.67
CA THR A 31 57.64 -39.23 -36.93
C THR A 31 57.14 -39.43 -35.50
N LEU A 32 57.64 -40.46 -34.80
CA LEU A 32 57.29 -40.70 -33.39
C LEU A 32 57.61 -39.51 -32.47
N GLU A 33 58.52 -38.63 -32.86
CA GLU A 33 58.83 -37.42 -32.10
C GLU A 33 57.79 -36.32 -32.30
N ASP A 34 57.24 -36.18 -33.51
CA ASP A 34 56.17 -35.23 -33.82
C ASP A 34 54.91 -35.55 -33.00
N TYR A 35 54.52 -36.83 -32.93
CA TYR A 35 53.40 -37.27 -32.10
C TYR A 35 53.61 -37.01 -30.61
N LYS A 36 54.84 -37.16 -30.09
CA LYS A 36 55.16 -36.84 -28.69
C LYS A 36 55.07 -35.33 -28.44
N ALA A 37 55.50 -34.51 -29.38
CA ALA A 37 55.41 -33.06 -29.30
C ALA A 37 53.95 -32.59 -29.33
N GLU A 38 53.12 -33.14 -30.21
CA GLU A 38 51.68 -32.86 -30.24
C GLU A 38 50.97 -33.31 -28.97
N LEU A 39 51.27 -34.51 -28.46
CA LEU A 39 50.69 -34.98 -27.20
C LEU A 39 51.06 -34.07 -26.02
N ALA A 40 52.29 -33.53 -26.01
CA ALA A 40 52.71 -32.55 -25.02
C ALA A 40 51.95 -31.22 -25.14
N LYS A 41 51.68 -30.74 -26.37
CA LYS A 41 50.86 -29.55 -26.63
C LYS A 41 49.42 -29.75 -26.15
N VAL A 42 48.78 -30.84 -26.56
CA VAL A 42 47.40 -31.18 -26.14
C VAL A 42 47.29 -31.31 -24.62
N ARG A 43 48.29 -31.88 -23.95
CA ARG A 43 48.31 -31.95 -22.47
C ARG A 43 48.39 -30.57 -21.82
N LYS A 44 49.18 -29.65 -22.39
CA LYS A 44 49.27 -28.25 -21.90
C LYS A 44 47.97 -27.50 -22.11
N GLU A 45 47.38 -27.63 -23.29
CA GLU A 45 46.08 -27.02 -23.61
C GLU A 45 44.97 -27.58 -22.71
N ALA A 46 44.91 -28.91 -22.53
CA ALA A 46 43.97 -29.52 -21.62
C ALA A 46 44.19 -29.09 -20.16
N ALA A 47 45.43 -28.82 -19.74
CA ALA A 47 45.70 -28.27 -18.41
C ALA A 47 45.16 -26.82 -18.31
N LYS A 48 45.39 -26.00 -19.33
CA LYS A 48 44.89 -24.62 -19.43
C LYS A 48 43.36 -24.55 -19.42
N TYR A 49 42.68 -25.38 -20.21
CA TYR A 49 41.22 -25.42 -20.20
C TYR A 49 40.63 -25.90 -18.87
N ARG A 50 41.34 -26.77 -18.14
CA ARG A 50 40.89 -27.18 -16.80
C ARG A 50 40.97 -26.02 -15.81
N THR A 51 42.02 -25.20 -15.87
CA THR A 51 42.14 -24.02 -15.00
C THR A 51 41.10 -22.97 -15.36
N GLU A 52 40.97 -22.63 -16.64
CA GLU A 52 39.97 -21.65 -17.12
C GLU A 52 38.53 -22.08 -16.77
N ARG A 53 38.19 -23.36 -16.95
CA ARG A 53 36.88 -23.88 -16.57
C ARG A 53 36.62 -23.75 -15.06
N ASN A 54 37.63 -24.02 -14.23
CA ASN A 54 37.49 -23.91 -12.78
C ASN A 54 37.32 -22.45 -12.35
N GLU A 55 38.04 -21.52 -13.00
CA GLU A 55 37.90 -20.07 -12.77
C GLU A 55 36.51 -19.59 -13.18
N LEU A 56 36.06 -19.90 -14.39
CA LEU A 56 34.72 -19.57 -14.87
C LEU A 56 33.61 -20.13 -13.98
N ARG A 57 33.80 -21.34 -13.46
CA ARG A 57 32.87 -21.94 -12.50
C ARG A 57 32.82 -21.13 -11.19
N GLY A 58 33.98 -20.76 -10.66
CA GLY A 58 34.06 -19.95 -9.44
C GLY A 58 33.40 -18.58 -9.61
N ASP A 59 33.57 -17.94 -10.77
CA ASP A 59 32.94 -16.65 -11.05
C ASP A 59 31.43 -16.77 -11.29
N ALA A 60 30.96 -17.86 -11.92
CA ALA A 60 29.54 -18.14 -12.02
C ALA A 60 28.89 -18.37 -10.65
N GLU A 61 29.56 -19.07 -9.74
CA GLU A 61 29.09 -19.30 -8.37
C GLU A 61 29.03 -17.97 -7.58
N LYS A 62 30.06 -17.11 -7.69
CA LYS A 62 30.05 -15.77 -7.08
C LYS A 62 28.93 -14.88 -7.65
N TYR A 63 28.71 -14.91 -8.96
CA TYR A 63 27.66 -14.14 -9.60
C TYR A 63 26.27 -14.58 -9.12
N ARG A 64 26.06 -15.89 -8.97
CA ARG A 64 24.82 -16.41 -8.38
C ARG A 64 24.63 -15.96 -6.94
N GLN A 65 25.68 -16.03 -6.12
CA GLN A 65 25.62 -15.55 -4.73
C GLN A 65 25.30 -14.06 -4.67
N ALA A 66 25.98 -13.23 -5.47
CA ALA A 66 25.73 -11.79 -5.51
C ALA A 66 24.28 -11.46 -5.91
N ARG A 67 23.71 -12.20 -6.87
CA ARG A 67 22.29 -12.06 -7.27
C ARG A 67 21.32 -12.45 -6.16
N GLU A 68 21.63 -13.51 -5.43
CA GLU A 68 20.82 -13.95 -4.29
C GLU A 68 20.89 -12.91 -3.16
N ASP A 69 22.09 -12.42 -2.84
CA ASP A 69 22.29 -11.37 -1.84
C ASP A 69 21.55 -10.07 -2.21
N GLU A 70 21.71 -9.60 -3.46
CA GLU A 70 20.97 -8.45 -4.01
C GLU A 70 19.46 -8.62 -3.87
N LYS A 71 18.94 -9.82 -4.16
CA LYS A 71 17.52 -10.11 -4.01
C LYS A 71 17.09 -10.00 -2.54
N THR A 72 17.87 -10.56 -1.60
CA THR A 72 17.54 -10.45 -0.17
C THR A 72 17.57 -9.01 0.32
N ASP A 73 18.46 -8.17 -0.21
CA ASP A 73 18.52 -6.76 0.16
C ASP A 73 17.38 -5.96 -0.47
N LEU A 74 16.95 -6.31 -1.69
CA LEU A 74 15.73 -5.76 -2.28
C LEU A 74 14.50 -6.11 -1.44
N GLU A 75 14.36 -7.36 -0.99
CA GLU A 75 13.26 -7.77 -0.11
C GLU A 75 13.26 -6.96 1.20
N LYS A 76 14.41 -6.79 1.85
CA LYS A 76 14.54 -5.95 3.06
C LYS A 76 14.18 -4.49 2.80
N THR A 77 14.52 -3.93 1.65
CA THR A 77 14.18 -2.53 1.33
C THR A 77 12.70 -2.36 1.04
N VAL A 78 12.07 -3.32 0.36
CA VAL A 78 10.61 -3.35 0.13
C VAL A 78 9.85 -3.46 1.45
N GLU A 79 10.28 -4.34 2.35
CA GLU A 79 9.67 -4.47 3.69
C GLU A 79 9.78 -3.17 4.49
N LYS A 80 10.96 -2.52 4.47
CA LYS A 80 11.15 -1.22 5.13
C LYS A 80 10.27 -0.13 4.52
N LEU A 81 10.14 -0.11 3.19
CA LEU A 81 9.28 0.83 2.48
C LEU A 81 7.81 0.61 2.89
N ALA A 82 7.30 -0.61 2.81
CA ALA A 82 5.94 -0.96 3.22
C ALA A 82 5.66 -0.61 4.70
N ALA A 83 6.62 -0.87 5.59
CA ALA A 83 6.51 -0.48 7.00
C ALA A 83 6.48 1.05 7.18
N SER A 84 7.26 1.80 6.40
CA SER A 84 7.24 3.26 6.44
C SER A 84 5.95 3.85 5.89
N GLU A 85 5.41 3.29 4.80
CA GLU A 85 4.12 3.68 4.22
C GLU A 85 2.97 3.39 5.18
N ALA A 86 2.98 2.24 5.87
CA ALA A 86 1.98 1.93 6.89
C ALA A 86 2.02 2.95 8.05
N ARG A 87 3.21 3.36 8.49
CA ARG A 87 3.37 4.41 9.51
C ARG A 87 2.86 5.76 9.03
N ILE A 88 3.15 6.15 7.79
CA ILE A 88 2.65 7.39 7.20
C ILE A 88 1.12 7.39 7.15
N LYS A 89 0.51 6.31 6.66
CA LYS A 89 -0.95 6.16 6.61
C LYS A 89 -1.60 6.26 7.99
N ALA A 90 -1.00 5.63 9.01
CA ALA A 90 -1.49 5.73 10.39
C ALA A 90 -1.42 7.18 10.91
N LEU A 91 -0.29 7.87 10.70
CA LEU A 91 -0.13 9.27 11.10
C LEU A 91 -1.07 10.22 10.33
N GLU A 92 -1.35 9.93 9.06
CA GLU A 92 -2.32 10.68 8.26
C GLU A 92 -3.75 10.52 8.79
N ALA A 93 -4.14 9.28 9.14
CA ALA A 93 -5.43 9.01 9.77
C ALA A 93 -5.56 9.72 11.13
N ASP A 94 -4.53 9.65 11.97
CA ASP A 94 -4.51 10.35 13.26
C ASP A 94 -4.62 11.87 13.09
N LYS A 95 -3.88 12.43 12.13
CA LYS A 95 -3.97 13.86 11.80
C LYS A 95 -5.39 14.24 11.37
N GLN A 96 -6.03 13.44 10.51
CA GLN A 96 -7.41 13.69 10.09
C GLN A 96 -8.38 13.61 11.27
N ARG A 97 -8.24 12.60 12.14
CA ARG A 97 -9.03 12.47 13.37
C ARG A 97 -8.91 13.72 14.23
N LEU A 98 -7.70 14.20 14.50
CA LEU A 98 -7.46 15.41 15.29
C LEU A 98 -8.07 16.67 14.65
N LEU A 99 -7.94 16.82 13.33
CA LEU A 99 -8.54 17.94 12.61
C LEU A 99 -10.06 17.93 12.73
N VAL A 100 -10.70 16.79 12.51
CA VAL A 100 -12.15 16.64 12.62
C VAL A 100 -12.63 16.90 14.05
N VAL A 101 -11.98 16.33 15.06
CA VAL A 101 -12.29 16.56 16.47
C VAL A 101 -12.22 18.05 16.81
N SER A 102 -11.14 18.73 16.38
CA SER A 102 -10.98 20.16 16.63
C SER A 102 -12.03 21.02 15.91
N ARG A 103 -12.44 20.62 14.69
CA ARG A 103 -13.41 21.36 13.86
C ARG A 103 -14.83 21.28 14.43
N PHE A 104 -15.22 20.12 14.94
CA PHE A 104 -16.57 19.87 15.45
C PHE A 104 -16.69 20.01 16.97
N GLY A 105 -15.58 20.23 17.68
CA GLY A 105 -15.56 20.45 19.12
C GLY A 105 -15.98 19.21 19.92
N ILE A 106 -15.62 18.02 19.44
CA ILE A 106 -15.99 16.75 20.07
C ILE A 106 -15.23 16.62 21.40
N ALA A 107 -15.96 16.45 22.51
CA ALA A 107 -15.37 16.13 23.82
C ALA A 107 -14.52 14.85 23.78
N GLU A 108 -13.45 14.82 24.59
CA GLU A 108 -12.50 13.69 24.66
C GLU A 108 -13.19 12.34 24.91
N ASP A 109 -14.25 12.33 25.74
CA ASP A 109 -15.04 11.12 26.06
C ASP A 109 -15.73 10.50 24.84
N ASN A 110 -16.02 11.29 23.80
CA ASN A 110 -16.73 10.83 22.60
C ASN A 110 -15.77 10.54 21.43
N LEU A 111 -14.46 10.58 21.64
CA LEU A 111 -13.47 10.31 20.60
C LEU A 111 -13.57 8.89 20.04
N ASP A 112 -13.93 7.92 20.88
CA ASP A 112 -14.09 6.51 20.49
C ASP A 112 -15.20 6.31 19.45
N LEU A 113 -16.24 7.16 19.48
CA LEU A 113 -17.39 7.08 18.59
C LEU A 113 -17.08 7.50 17.14
N LEU A 114 -15.91 8.09 16.89
CA LEU A 114 -15.50 8.49 15.54
C LEU A 114 -15.18 7.27 14.65
N GLY A 115 -14.76 6.17 15.28
CA GLY A 115 -14.30 4.95 14.62
C GLY A 115 -12.88 5.04 14.06
N ASP A 116 -12.50 4.03 13.27
CA ASP A 116 -11.18 3.92 12.63
C ASP A 116 -11.18 4.28 11.13
N ASP A 117 -12.36 4.46 10.53
CA ASP A 117 -12.51 4.76 9.09
C ASP A 117 -12.34 6.26 8.81
N PRO A 118 -11.24 6.71 8.17
CA PRO A 118 -10.95 8.14 7.97
C PRO A 118 -12.00 8.86 7.12
N GLU A 119 -12.56 8.18 6.11
CA GLU A 119 -13.59 8.74 5.23
C GLU A 119 -14.91 9.05 5.98
N LYS A 120 -15.16 8.36 7.09
CA LYS A 120 -16.40 8.52 7.87
C LYS A 120 -16.23 9.47 9.05
N PHE A 121 -15.02 9.95 9.32
CA PHE A 121 -14.76 10.84 10.46
C PHE A 121 -15.65 12.08 10.43
N GLU A 122 -15.79 12.76 9.28
CA GLU A 122 -16.62 13.96 9.19
C GLU A 122 -18.10 13.68 9.45
N ALA A 123 -18.67 12.67 8.79
CA ALA A 123 -20.09 12.33 8.96
C ALA A 123 -20.42 11.82 10.37
N ASN A 124 -19.51 11.08 11.00
CA ASN A 124 -19.67 10.63 12.38
C ASN A 124 -19.50 11.81 13.36
N ALA A 125 -18.53 12.68 13.12
CA ALA A 125 -18.32 13.90 13.91
C ALA A 125 -19.54 14.81 13.92
N GLU A 126 -20.15 15.04 12.76
CA GLU A 126 -21.38 15.84 12.65
C GLU A 126 -22.51 15.27 13.51
N LYS A 127 -22.70 13.95 13.46
CA LYS A 127 -23.72 13.27 14.28
C LYS A 127 -23.42 13.39 15.78
N ILE A 128 -22.17 13.22 16.18
CA ILE A 128 -21.74 13.32 17.57
C ILE A 128 -21.93 14.77 18.07
N ALA A 129 -21.51 15.76 17.29
CA ALA A 129 -21.68 17.16 17.63
C ALA A 129 -23.17 17.53 17.79
N ALA A 130 -24.03 17.05 16.90
CA ALA A 130 -25.48 17.25 17.00
C ALA A 130 -26.06 16.61 18.28
N LEU A 131 -25.62 15.40 18.65
CA LEU A 131 -26.03 14.73 19.88
C LEU A 131 -25.54 15.47 21.13
N GLN A 132 -24.29 15.94 21.14
CA GLN A 132 -23.74 16.74 22.24
C GLN A 132 -24.52 18.04 22.43
N GLN A 133 -24.86 18.73 21.34
CA GLN A 133 -25.69 19.93 21.40
C GLN A 133 -27.10 19.63 21.91
N ALA A 134 -27.71 18.51 21.49
CA ALA A 134 -29.02 18.10 21.97
C ALA A 134 -28.99 17.74 23.47
N GLN A 135 -27.93 17.07 23.95
CA GLN A 135 -27.72 16.76 25.35
C GLN A 135 -27.51 18.03 26.17
N ALA A 136 -26.68 18.98 25.70
CA ALA A 136 -26.47 20.27 26.36
C ALA A 136 -27.77 21.05 26.53
N LYS A 137 -28.69 20.99 25.54
CA LYS A 137 -30.03 21.60 25.65
C LYS A 137 -30.94 20.90 26.67
N ARG A 138 -30.82 19.58 26.83
CA ARG A 138 -31.63 18.81 27.80
C ARG A 138 -31.12 18.94 29.24
N HIS A 139 -29.82 19.14 29.42
CA HIS A 139 -29.17 19.30 30.73
C HIS A 139 -28.87 20.77 31.06
N GLY A 140 -29.47 21.72 30.35
CA GLY A 140 -29.50 23.10 30.81
C GLY A 140 -30.02 23.13 32.26
N PRO A 141 -29.40 23.91 33.16
CA PRO A 141 -29.88 24.00 34.53
C PRO A 141 -31.38 24.30 34.46
N PRO A 142 -32.24 23.54 35.16
CA PRO A 142 -33.65 23.91 35.26
C PRO A 142 -33.63 25.35 35.74
N SER A 143 -34.15 26.26 34.91
CA SER A 143 -34.29 27.64 35.31
C SER A 143 -35.34 27.63 36.41
N GLU A 144 -34.90 27.45 37.66
CA GLU A 144 -35.67 27.64 38.89
C GLU A 144 -35.95 29.13 39.09
N VAL A 145 -36.37 29.80 38.03
CA VAL A 145 -37.03 31.08 38.17
C VAL A 145 -38.47 30.70 38.48
N PRO A 146 -38.92 30.84 39.74
CA PRO A 146 -40.32 30.64 40.03
C PRO A 146 -41.10 31.58 39.12
N LEU A 147 -41.96 31.03 38.27
CA LEU A 147 -43.00 31.81 37.63
C LEU A 147 -43.81 32.42 38.78
N GLU A 148 -43.78 33.75 38.96
CA GLU A 148 -44.51 34.45 40.04
C GLU A 148 -46.02 34.13 40.06
N SER A 149 -46.55 33.56 38.98
CA SER A 149 -47.93 33.09 38.85
C SER A 149 -48.20 31.69 39.42
N LEU A 150 -47.18 30.89 39.76
CA LEU A 150 -47.32 29.53 40.29
C LEU A 150 -47.16 29.54 41.83
N HIS A 151 -48.21 29.95 42.53
CA HIS A 151 -48.33 29.72 43.97
C HIS A 151 -48.75 28.26 44.25
N SER A 152 -48.33 27.70 45.38
CA SER A 152 -48.79 26.37 45.83
C SER A 152 -50.33 26.37 45.90
N GLY A 153 -50.98 25.58 45.04
CA GLY A 153 -52.46 25.54 44.90
C GLY A 153 -53.02 26.14 43.60
N ALA A 154 -52.18 26.68 42.70
CA ALA A 154 -52.59 26.99 41.34
C ALA A 154 -52.61 25.69 40.50
N SER A 155 -53.69 24.91 40.61
CA SER A 155 -54.02 23.95 39.55
C SER A 155 -54.54 24.73 38.35
N ASP A 156 -54.20 24.31 37.13
CA ASP A 156 -54.99 24.69 35.96
C ASP A 156 -56.47 24.45 36.29
N GLY A 157 -57.30 25.47 36.09
CA GLY A 157 -58.75 25.32 36.23
C GLY A 157 -59.20 24.14 35.36
N PRO A 158 -60.32 23.46 35.71
CA PRO A 158 -60.75 22.28 34.97
C PRO A 158 -60.90 22.66 33.49
N GLU A 159 -59.93 22.26 32.67
CA GLU A 159 -60.14 22.13 31.24
C GLU A 159 -61.31 21.15 31.10
N ASP A 160 -62.38 21.59 30.46
CA ASP A 160 -63.46 20.72 30.05
C ASP A 160 -62.81 19.56 29.30
N LYS A 161 -62.75 18.39 29.96
CA LYS A 161 -62.25 17.18 29.32
C LYS A 161 -63.17 16.93 28.14
N ASP A 162 -62.63 17.07 26.94
CA ASP A 162 -63.32 16.63 25.75
C ASP A 162 -63.35 15.09 25.81
N ASP A 163 -64.39 14.55 26.43
CA ASP A 163 -64.67 13.11 26.50
C ASP A 163 -65.15 12.55 25.14
N SER A 164 -65.03 13.33 24.07
CA SER A 164 -65.27 12.91 22.70
C SER A 164 -64.15 11.97 22.25
N PHE A 165 -64.51 10.74 21.90
CA PHE A 165 -63.59 9.79 21.29
C PHE A 165 -63.11 10.34 19.93
N PRO A 166 -61.81 10.23 19.59
CA PRO A 166 -61.32 10.59 18.26
C PRO A 166 -62.05 9.80 17.17
N GLU A 167 -62.48 10.48 16.10
CA GLU A 167 -63.20 9.87 14.97
C GLU A 167 -62.43 8.73 14.27
N ASP A 168 -61.10 8.70 14.44
CA ASP A 168 -60.21 7.66 13.89
C ASP A 168 -60.15 6.37 14.73
N TRP A 169 -60.89 6.28 15.85
CA TRP A 169 -60.93 5.04 16.62
C TRP A 169 -61.89 4.04 15.95
N PRO A 170 -61.42 2.85 15.52
CA PRO A 170 -62.31 1.81 15.03
C PRO A 170 -63.26 1.32 16.13
N VAL A 171 -64.52 1.73 16.08
CA VAL A 171 -65.60 1.18 16.93
C VAL A 171 -65.95 -0.21 16.42
N ASN A 172 -65.20 -1.23 16.87
CA ASN A 172 -65.53 -2.63 16.61
C ASN A 172 -66.44 -3.15 17.72
N GLY A 173 -67.75 -2.94 17.58
CA GLY A 173 -68.77 -3.45 18.51
C GLY A 173 -70.06 -3.86 17.79
N PRO A 174 -70.86 -4.77 18.37
CA PRO A 174 -72.04 -5.39 17.72
C PRO A 174 -73.27 -4.46 17.61
N PHE A 175 -73.09 -3.14 17.77
CA PHE A 175 -74.15 -2.13 17.70
C PHE A 175 -73.87 -1.06 16.63
N ALA A 176 -73.09 -1.40 15.60
CA ALA A 176 -73.07 -0.62 14.37
C ALA A 176 -74.44 -0.65 13.67
#